data_AF-A0A382BV24-F1
#
_entry.id   AF-A0A382BV24-F1
#
_cell.length_a   1.000
_cell.length_b   1.000
_cell.length_c   1.000
_cell.angle_alpha   90.00
_cell.angle_beta   90.00
_cell.angle_gamma   90.00
#
_symmetry.space_group_name_H-M   'P 1'
#
loop_
_entity.id
_entity.type
_entity.pdbx_description
1 polymer ?
#
loop_
_entity_poly.entity_id
_entity_poly.type
_entity_poly.pdbx_seq_one_letter_code
_entity_poly.pdbx_strand_id
1 'polypeptide(L)' 'FDHSIIFNQNTPHIELAKTLKSQGHKVLLANYQPTSEGMIIDIANKINNALPENIQLHSLKLQETDTSYSEWFATDN' A
#
# COMPACT_ATOMS: atom_id res chain seq x y z
N PHE A 1 8.69 1.07 -5.84
CA PHE A 1 8.28 0.77 -4.46
C PHE A 1 9.10 -0.41 -3.95
N ASP A 2 10.42 -0.32 -4.00
CA ASP A 2 11.28 -1.43 -3.57
C ASP A 2 12.03 -1.06 -2.28
N HIS A 3 12.20 -2.05 -1.40
CA HIS A 3 12.88 -1.95 -0.09
C HIS A 3 12.42 -0.77 0.80
N SER A 4 11.10 -0.56 0.95
CA SER A 4 10.54 0.54 1.75
C SER A 4 9.70 0.03 2.92
N ILE A 5 9.76 0.72 4.06
CA ILE A 5 8.93 0.44 5.24
C ILE A 5 7.75 1.40 5.23
N ILE A 6 6.52 0.89 5.34
CA ILE A 6 5.30 1.69 5.33
C ILE A 6 4.81 1.86 6.77
N PHE A 7 4.59 3.10 7.20
CA PHE A 7 4.04 3.44 8.51
C PHE A 7 2.74 4.23 8.36
N ASN A 8 1.78 3.97 9.24
CA ASN A 8 0.60 4.80 9.36
C ASN A 8 0.96 6.11 10.10
N GLN A 9 0.81 7.25 9.41
CA GLN A 9 1.11 8.57 9.94
C GLN A 9 0.15 9.04 11.04
N ASN A 10 -0.97 8.35 11.25
CA ASN A 10 -1.96 8.70 12.26
C ASN A 10 -1.75 7.93 13.57
N THR A 11 -0.64 7.19 13.70
CA THR A 11 -0.31 6.38 14.88
C THR A 11 0.88 6.97 15.64
N PRO A 12 1.07 6.65 16.93
CA PRO A 12 2.25 7.08 17.68
C PRO A 12 3.58 6.55 17.11
N HIS A 13 3.55 5.64 16.12
CA HIS A 13 4.73 5.08 15.48
C HIS A 13 5.48 6.04 14.53
N ILE A 14 5.03 7.30 14.41
CA ILE A 14 5.71 8.34 13.60
C ILE A 14 7.16 8.57 14.08
N GLU A 15 7.41 8.50 15.39
CA GLU A 15 8.77 8.71 15.93
C GLU A 15 9.73 7.59 15.47
N LEU A 16 9.24 6.35 15.41
CA LEU A 16 9.99 5.23 14.86
C LEU A 16 10.24 5.40 13.36
N ALA A 17 9.23 5.83 12.61
CA ALA A 17 9.36 6.15 11.18
C ALA A 17 10.44 7.22 10.92
N LYS A 18 10.49 8.28 11.74
CA LYS A 18 11.52 9.32 11.66
C LYS A 18 12.92 8.77 11.95
N THR A 19 13.03 7.90 12.95
CA THR A 19 14.31 7.26 13.35
C THR A 19 14.84 6.36 12.25
N LEU A 20 14.00 5.51 11.67
CA LEU A 20 14.39 4.64 10.55
C LEU A 20 14.80 5.47 9.32
N LYS A 21 14.09 6.57 9.06
CA LYS A 21 14.45 7.49 7.97
C LYS A 21 15.81 8.16 8.20
N SER A 22 16.14 8.56 9.43
CA SER A 22 17.45 9.16 9.73
C SER A 22 18.59 8.14 9.66
N GLN A 23 18.31 6.87 9.89
CA GLN A 23 19.23 5.75 9.69
C GLN A 23 19.42 5.36 8.21
N GLY A 24 18.77 6.06 7.28
CA GLY A 24 18.89 5.82 5.84
C GLY A 24 17.89 4.80 5.28
N HIS A 25 16.96 4.29 6.09
CA HIS A 25 15.89 3.43 5.58
C HIS A 25 14.85 4.25 4.81
N LYS A 26 14.37 3.68 3.72
CA LYS A 26 13.29 4.29 2.93
C LYS A 26 11.97 4.07 3.64
N VAL A 27 11.43 5.13 4.23
CA VAL A 27 10.17 5.09 4.97
C VAL A 27 9.08 5.84 4.21
N LEU A 28 7.92 5.20 4.03
CA LEU A 28 6.73 5.77 3.43
C LEU A 28 5.66 5.95 4.50
N LEU A 29 5.05 7.13 4.54
CA LEU A 29 3.96 7.44 5.45
C LEU A 29 2.64 7.30 4.70
N ALA A 30 1.81 6.37 5.15
CA ALA A 30 0.45 6.15 4.67
C ALA A 30 -0.55 6.79 5.64
N ASN A 31 -1.71 7.20 5.13
CA ASN A 31 -2.84 7.68 5.94
C ASN A 31 -3.82 6.56 6.35
N TYR A 32 -3.43 5.31 6.14
CA TYR A 32 -4.17 4.09 6.46
C TYR A 32 -3.27 3.09 7.19
N GLN A 33 -3.87 2.05 7.77
CA GLN A 33 -3.11 0.95 8.37
C GLN A 33 -2.54 0.06 7.25
N PRO A 34 -1.21 -0.10 7.14
CA PRO A 34 -0.59 -0.82 6.03
C PRO A 34 -0.67 -2.35 6.23
N THR A 35 -1.88 -2.90 6.35
CA THR A 35 -2.15 -4.34 6.19
C THR A 35 -2.22 -4.68 4.70
N SER A 36 -2.17 -5.97 4.36
CA SER A 36 -2.29 -6.43 2.97
C SER A 36 -3.60 -5.95 2.30
N GLU A 37 -4.70 -5.88 3.06
CA GLU A 37 -5.99 -5.33 2.61
C GLU A 37 -5.96 -3.80 2.44
N GLY A 38 -5.35 -3.07 3.38
CA GLY A 38 -5.23 -1.62 3.27
C GLY A 38 -4.34 -1.20 2.09
N MET A 39 -3.24 -1.93 1.90
CA MET A 39 -2.30 -1.69 0.81
C MET A 39 -2.90 -2.00 -0.55
N ILE A 40 -3.62 -3.12 -0.72
CA ILE A 40 -4.18 -3.48 -2.03
C ILE A 40 -5.23 -2.46 -2.50
N ILE A 41 -6.04 -1.90 -1.59
CA ILE A 41 -7.03 -0.86 -1.91
C ILE A 41 -6.32 0.44 -2.33
N ASP A 42 -5.29 0.87 -1.59
CA ASP A 42 -4.52 2.06 -1.93
C ASP A 42 -3.81 1.91 -3.29
N ILE A 43 -3.26 0.72 -3.56
CA ILE A 43 -2.66 0.39 -4.87
C ILE A 43 -3.74 0.42 -5.97
N ALA A 44 -4.92 -0.17 -5.75
CA ALA A 44 -6.03 -0.14 -6.70
C ALA A 44 -6.42 1.29 -7.06
N ASN A 45 -6.63 2.14 -6.05
CA ASN A 45 -7.01 3.54 -6.24
C ASN A 45 -5.93 4.33 -6.99
N LYS A 46 -4.65 4.11 -6.66
CA LYS A 46 -3.53 4.77 -7.35
C LYS A 46 -3.42 4.36 -8.81
N ILE A 47 -3.59 3.06 -9.10
CA ILE A 47 -3.58 2.56 -10.47
C ILE A 47 -4.78 3.11 -11.24
N ASN A 48 -5.99 3.00 -10.69
CA ASN A 48 -7.21 3.53 -11.31
C ASN A 48 -7.10 5.02 -11.67
N ASN A 49 -6.57 5.84 -10.76
CA ASN A 49 -6.36 7.28 -11.02
C ASN A 49 -5.28 7.57 -12.07
N ALA A 50 -4.39 6.62 -12.33
CA ALA A 50 -3.32 6.76 -13.34
C ALA A 50 -3.70 6.14 -14.69
N LEU A 51 -4.77 5.34 -14.76
CA LEU A 51 -5.23 4.72 -15.98
C LEU A 51 -6.00 5.73 -16.87
N PRO A 52 -5.83 5.67 -18.19
CA PRO A 52 -6.67 6.41 -19.14
C PRO A 52 -8.13 5.96 -19.06
N GLU A 53 -9.08 6.84 -19.42
CA GLU A 53 -10.53 6.59 -19.31
C GLU A 53 -11.03 5.33 -20.06
N ASN A 54 -10.31 4.88 -21.08
CA ASN A 54 -10.65 3.70 -21.87
C ASN A 54 -10.06 2.39 -21.33
N ILE A 55 -9.32 2.43 -20.22
CA ILE A 55 -8.71 1.25 -19.59
C ILE A 55 -9.18 1.18 -18.14
N GLN A 56 -9.64 0.00 -17.72
CA GLN A 56 -10.08 -0.25 -16.35
C GLN A 56 -9.20 -1.31 -15.71
N LEU A 57 -8.86 -1.10 -14.45
CA LEU A 57 -8.23 -2.14 -13.63
C LEU A 57 -9.26 -3.23 -13.37
N HIS A 58 -8.96 -4.47 -13.74
CA HIS A 58 -9.88 -5.59 -13.53
C HIS A 58 -9.76 -6.19 -12.12
N SER A 59 -8.53 -6.53 -11.72
CA SER A 59 -8.24 -7.12 -10.42
C SER A 59 -6.80 -6.88 -10.00
N LEU A 60 -6.54 -7.01 -8.71
CA LEU A 60 -5.21 -7.04 -8.11
C LEU A 60 -5.10 -8.21 -7.15
N LYS A 61 -3.88 -8.71 -7.01
CA LYS A 61 -3.50 -9.68 -5.99
C LYS A 61 -2.21 -9.24 -5.35
N LEU A 62 -2.23 -9.06 -4.03
CA LEU A 62 -1.06 -8.75 -3.22
C LEU A 62 -0.70 -10.00 -2.42
N GLN A 63 0.43 -10.61 -2.73
CA GLN A 63 0.88 -11.84 -2.08
C GLN A 63 1.97 -11.50 -1.05
N GLU A 64 1.68 -11.76 0.22
CA GLU A 64 2.61 -11.50 1.33
C GLU A 64 3.52 -12.71 1.56
N THR A 65 2.96 -13.91 1.51
CA THR A 65 3.68 -15.19 1.60
C THR A 65 3.08 -16.20 0.62
N ASP A 66 3.67 -17.39 0.53
CA ASP A 66 3.17 -18.45 -0.36
C ASP A 66 1.71 -18.83 -0.10
N THR A 67 1.23 -18.69 1.14
CA THR A 67 -0.13 -19.07 1.55
C THR A 67 -0.99 -17.88 1.98
N SER A 68 -0.45 -16.65 2.04
CA SER A 68 -1.16 -15.45 2.48
C SER A 68 -1.19 -14.41 1.37
N TYR A 69 -2.40 -14.05 0.96
CA TYR A 69 -2.62 -13.05 -0.07
C TYR A 69 -3.92 -12.26 0.19
N SER A 70 -3.96 -11.04 -0.32
CA SER A 70 -5.17 -10.23 -0.45
C SER A 70 -5.51 -10.06 -1.92
N GLU A 71 -6.79 -10.05 -2.25
CA GLU A 71 -7.31 -9.84 -3.61
C GLU A 71 -8.27 -8.66 -3.61
N TRP A 72 -8.27 -7.92 -4.71
CA TRP A 72 -9.18 -6.81 -4.97
C TRP A 72 -9.74 -6.99 -6.37
N PHE A 73 -11.06 -6.89 -6.52
CA PHE A 73 -11.76 -6.95 -7.80
C PHE A 73 -12.54 -5.67 -8.05
N ALA A 74 -12.58 -5.23 -9.30
CA ALA A 74 -13.33 -4.04 -9.69
C ALA A 74 -14.84 -4.18 -9.50
N THR A 75 -15.37 -5.40 -9.44
CA THR A 75 -16.79 -5.68 -9.20
C THR A 75 -17.21 -5.53 -7.74
N ASP A 76 -16.25 -5.51 -6.81
CA ASP A 76 -16.51 -5.48 -5.37
C ASP A 76 -16.64 -4.05 -4.83
N ASN A 77 -16.45 -3.03 -5.67
CA ASN A 77 -16.57 -1.59 -5.36
C ASN A 77 -17.46 -0.86 -6.37
#